data_AF-A0A7Z8YCY4-F1
#
_entry.id   AF-A0A7Z8YCY4-F1
#
_cell.length_a   1.000
_cell.length_b   1.000
_cell.length_c   1.000
_cell.angle_alpha   90.00
_cell.angle_beta   90.00
_cell.angle_gamma   90.00
#
_symmetry.space_group_name_H-M   'P 1'
#
loop_
_entity.id
_entity.type
_entity.pdbx_description
1 polymer ?
#
loop_
_entity_poly.entity_id
_entity_poly.type
_entity_poly.pdbx_seq_one_letter_code
_entity_poly.pdbx_strand_id
1 'polypeptide(L)' 'MKQEISSSALNNVFHKAVQKAIRENRALGLSNLTVKDGELVEEKPDGTIVHLGRKPRFGMVKVKKKRFTLK' A
#
# COMPACT_ATOMS: atom_id res chain seq x y z
N MET A 1 34.57 0.48 -0.59
CA MET A 1 33.91 -0.42 0.38
C MET A 1 32.40 -0.22 0.26
N LYS A 2 31.64 -1.25 -0.13
CA LYS A 2 30.18 -1.21 -0.01
C LYS A 2 29.86 -1.34 1.48
N GLN A 3 29.37 -0.28 2.11
CA GLN A 3 28.88 -0.35 3.47
C GLN A 3 27.64 -1.23 3.49
N GLU A 4 27.76 -2.43 4.03
CA GLU A 4 26.61 -3.28 4.29
C GLU A 4 25.84 -2.69 5.47
N ILE A 5 24.61 -2.27 5.19
CA ILE A 5 23.67 -1.78 6.19
C ILE A 5 22.78 -2.94 6.63
N SER A 6 22.50 -3.01 7.94
CA SER A 6 21.57 -3.99 8.46
C SER A 6 20.16 -3.75 7.92
N SER A 7 19.35 -4.80 7.81
CA SER A 7 17.94 -4.67 7.40
C SER A 7 17.15 -3.71 8.28
N SER A 8 17.48 -3.63 9.57
CA SER A 8 16.88 -2.67 10.51
C SER A 8 17.25 -1.22 10.19
N ALA A 9 18.52 -0.95 9.83
CA ALA A 9 18.96 0.37 9.42
C ALA A 9 18.30 0.79 8.10
N LEU A 10 18.18 -0.14 7.14
CA LEU A 10 17.49 0.10 5.88
C LEU A 10 16.00 0.43 6.09
N ASN A 11 15.31 -0.32 6.96
CA ASN A 11 13.91 -0.04 7.31
C ASN A 11 13.74 1.35 7.93
N ASN A 12 14.65 1.77 8.81
CA ASN A 12 14.59 3.10 9.40
C ASN A 12 14.76 4.21 8.36
N VAL A 13 15.66 4.03 7.38
CA VAL A 13 15.83 4.97 6.27
C VAL A 13 14.55 5.03 5.44
N PHE A 14 13.97 3.89 5.12
CA PHE A 14 12.70 3.80 4.40
C PHE A 14 11.57 4.54 5.12
N HIS A 15 11.36 4.28 6.42
CA HIS A 15 10.32 4.95 7.20
C HIS A 15 10.51 6.47 7.24
N LYS A 16 11.75 6.95 7.40
CA LYS A 16 12.04 8.39 7.37
C LYS A 16 11.72 9.02 6.00
N ALA A 17 12.07 8.33 4.91
CA ALA A 17 11.77 8.81 3.56
C ALA A 17 10.26 8.88 3.30
N VAL A 18 9.50 7.85 3.70
CA VAL A 18 8.04 7.83 3.58
C VAL A 18 7.38 8.96 4.36
N GLN A 19 7.81 9.20 5.61
CA GLN A 19 7.27 10.29 6.42
C GLN A 19 7.54 11.67 5.81
N LYS A 20 8.73 11.86 5.24
CA LYS A 20 9.08 13.10 4.52
C LYS A 20 8.17 13.30 3.31
N ALA A 21 7.94 12.26 2.51
CA ALA A 21 7.07 12.31 1.34
C ALA A 21 5.61 12.63 1.72
N ILE A 22 5.07 12.00 2.77
CA ILE A 22 3.73 12.31 3.29
C ILE A 22 3.62 13.79 3.67
N ARG A 23 4.61 14.31 4.41
CA ARG A 23 4.63 15.71 4.83
C ARG A 23 4.65 16.68 3.64
N GLU A 24 5.48 16.40 2.64
CA GLU A 24 5.60 17.22 1.43
C GLU A 24 4.32 17.16 0.60
N ASN A 25 3.72 15.97 0.42
CA ASN A 25 2.45 15.82 -0.28
C ASN A 25 1.32 16.58 0.41
N ARG A 26 1.23 16.51 1.75
CA ARG A 26 0.25 17.31 2.52
C ARG A 26 0.45 18.81 2.31
N ALA A 27 1.69 19.29 2.36
CA ALA A 27 2.00 20.70 2.12
C ALA A 27 1.63 21.17 0.70
N LEU A 28 1.66 20.26 -0.28
CA LEU A 28 1.29 20.52 -1.67
C LEU A 28 -0.20 20.27 -1.96
N GLY A 29 -1.00 19.86 -0.97
CA GLY A 29 -2.40 19.52 -1.20
C GLY A 29 -2.60 18.24 -2.02
N LEU A 30 -1.61 17.34 -2.04
CA LEU A 30 -1.63 16.08 -2.78
C LEU A 30 -2.02 14.89 -1.89
N SER A 31 -2.80 13.99 -2.45
CA SER A 31 -3.06 12.67 -1.85
C SER A 31 -1.82 11.78 -1.93
N ASN A 32 -1.62 10.92 -0.94
CA ASN A 32 -0.59 9.88 -0.98
C ASN A 32 -1.21 8.48 -0.97
N LEU A 33 -0.77 7.60 -1.87
CA LEU A 33 -1.19 6.20 -1.90
C LEU A 33 -0.20 5.34 -1.11
N THR A 34 -0.69 4.59 -0.13
CA THR A 34 0.13 3.78 0.77
C THR A 34 -0.56 2.45 1.06
N VAL A 35 0.20 1.43 1.46
CA VAL A 35 -0.36 0.19 2.02
C VAL A 35 -0.28 0.27 3.54
N LYS A 36 -1.42 0.13 4.25
CA LYS A 36 -1.49 0.00 5.71
C LYS A 36 -2.23 -1.29 6.04
N ASP A 37 -1.66 -2.14 6.89
CA ASP A 37 -2.23 -3.43 7.30
C ASP A 37 -2.68 -4.35 6.14
N GLY A 38 -1.92 -4.32 5.04
CA GLY A 38 -2.21 -5.11 3.83
C GLY A 38 -3.34 -4.56 2.96
N GLU A 39 -3.86 -3.36 3.27
CA GLU A 39 -4.87 -2.66 2.48
C GLU A 39 -4.26 -1.43 1.80
N LEU A 40 -4.62 -1.21 0.54
CA LEU A 40 -4.30 0.03 -0.16
C LEU A 40 -5.17 1.15 0.40
N VAL A 41 -4.54 2.21 0.88
CA VAL A 41 -5.17 3.40 1.42
C VAL A 41 -4.68 4.65 0.69
N GLU A 42 -5.57 5.62 0.54
CA GLU A 42 -5.27 6.97 0.12
C GLU A 42 -5.31 7.89 1.35
N GLU A 43 -4.18 8.53 1.64
CA GLU A 43 -4.09 9.55 2.67
C GLU A 43 -4.22 10.92 2.02
N LYS A 44 -5.33 11.60 2.30
CA LYS A 44 -5.63 12.93 1.79
C LYS A 44 -4.81 14.01 2.53
N PRO A 45 -4.69 15.22 1.95
CA PRO A 45 -3.92 16.32 2.54
C PRO A 45 -4.43 16.77 3.92
N ASP A 46 -5.73 16.64 4.16
CA ASP A 46 -6.43 16.95 5.41
C ASP A 46 -6.18 15.90 6.51
N GLY A 47 -5.45 14.82 6.18
CA GLY A 47 -5.21 13.69 7.07
C GLY A 47 -6.30 12.61 7.02
N THR A 48 -7.33 12.77 6.20
CA THR A 48 -8.37 11.75 6.01
C THR A 48 -7.79 10.52 5.31
N ILE A 49 -8.11 9.32 5.81
CA ILE A 49 -7.68 8.05 5.21
C ILE A 49 -8.86 7.40 4.49
N VAL A 50 -8.71 7.13 3.21
CA VAL A 50 -9.69 6.43 2.38
C VAL A 50 -9.16 5.04 2.04
N HIS A 51 -9.89 4.00 2.40
CA HIS A 51 -9.53 2.61 2.05
C HIS A 51 -9.96 2.34 0.60
N LEU A 52 -8.98 2.15 -0.28
CA LEU A 52 -9.20 1.97 -1.73
C LEU A 52 -9.41 0.50 -2.14
N GLY A 53 -9.16 -0.44 -1.23
CA GLY A 53 -9.30 -1.86 -1.49
C GLY A 53 -10.27 -2.54 -0.52
N ARG A 54 -10.94 -3.60 -1.00
CA ARG A 54 -11.42 -4.66 -0.10
C ARG A 54 -10.19 -5.40 0.40
N LYS A 55 -10.06 -5.53 1.73
CA LYS A 55 -9.10 -6.42 2.38
C LYS A 55 -9.00 -7.73 1.58
N PRO A 56 -7.82 -8.14 1.08
CA PRO A 56 -7.68 -9.40 0.39
C PRO A 56 -8.13 -10.51 1.36
N ARG A 57 -9.33 -11.05 1.16
CA ARG A 57 -9.80 -12.20 1.93
C ARG A 57 -9.01 -13.39 1.42
N PHE A 58 -7.95 -13.77 2.13
CA PHE A 58 -7.32 -15.06 1.89
C PHE A 58 -8.33 -16.16 2.23
N GLY A 59 -8.77 -16.90 1.21
CA GLY A 59 -9.77 -17.96 1.32
C GLY A 59 -10.21 -18.50 -0.04
N MET A 60 -10.78 -19.71 -0.07
CA MET A 60 -11.34 -20.31 -1.28
C MET A 60 -12.57 -19.50 -1.77
N VAL A 61 -12.42 -18.80 -2.90
CA VAL A 61 -13.56 -18.22 -3.62
C VAL A 61 -14.26 -19.35 -4.39
N LYS A 62 -15.54 -19.63 -4.10
CA LYS A 62 -16.35 -20.58 -4.88
C LYS A 62 -16.59 -20.01 -6.28
N VAL A 63 -15.74 -20.36 -7.23
CA VAL A 63 -15.93 -20.02 -8.64
C VAL A 63 -16.94 -20.98 -9.26
N LYS A 64 -18.05 -20.46 -9.80
CA LYS A 64 -18.99 -21.27 -10.59
C LYS A 64 -18.31 -21.66 -11.91
N LYS A 65 -17.79 -22.88 -11.98
CA LYS A 65 -17.28 -23.48 -13.24
C LYS A 65 -18.47 -23.67 -14.18
N LYS A 66 -18.60 -22.83 -15.20
CA LYS A 66 -19.50 -23.09 -16.34
C LYS A 66 -18.75 -23.96 -17.35
N ARG A 67 -19.35 -25.09 -17.73
CA ARG A 67 -18.86 -25.97 -18.81
C ARG A 67 -19.52 -25.51 -20.09
N PHE A 68 -18.71 -25.03 -21.04
CA PHE A 68 -19.18 -24.73 -22.40
C PHE A 68 -18.84 -25.94 -23.27
N THR A 69 -19.86 -26.55 -23.88
CA THR A 69 -19.69 -27.57 -24.90
C THR A 69 -19.65 -26.85 -26.24
N LEU A 70 -18.51 -26.90 -26.93
CA LEU A 70 -18.43 -26.43 -28.31
C LEU A 70 -19.19 -27.44 -29.19
N LYS A 71 -20.07 -26.94 -30.07
CA LYS A 71 -20.75 -27.73 -31.10
C LYS A 71 -19.83 -27.90 -32.30
#